data_AF-A0A7S3N0X0-F1
#
_entry.id   AF-A0A7S3N0X0-F1
#
_cell.length_a   1.000
_cell.length_b   1.000
_cell.length_c   1.000
_cell.angle_alpha   90.00
_cell.angle_beta   90.00
_cell.angle_gamma   90.00
#
_symmetry.space_group_name_H-M   'P 1'
#
loop_
_entity.id
_entity.type
_entity.pdbx_description
1 polymer ?
#
loop_
_entity_poly.entity_id
_entity_poly.type
_entity_poly.pdbx_seq_one_letter_code
_entity_poly.pdbx_strand_id
1 'polypeptide(L)'
;ATQFTGQRFCQECSNMLTPDEAPDEGALYFKCNSCNYYEQAQVGNEYENCVYLTDYEAKESQLVINTDIVQDPTLQKKQVEMCLGSINKKGRGPSCPGKEVVSFTHITKDRFNLIYVCTTCRNYWRHEGKEDEDDD
;
A
#
# COMPACT_ATOMS: atom_id res chain seq x y z
N ALA A 1 -9.87 -11.24 0.16
CA ALA A 1 -8.79 -10.54 0.88
C ALA A 1 -9.43 -9.97 2.12
N THR A 2 -9.10 -10.53 3.27
CA THR A 2 -9.53 -10.06 4.58
C THR A 2 -8.62 -8.88 4.96
N GLN A 3 -9.16 -7.67 4.90
CA GLN A 3 -8.42 -6.43 5.07
C GLN A 3 -8.94 -5.75 6.32
N PHE A 4 -8.03 -5.29 7.19
CA PHE A 4 -8.39 -4.48 8.35
C PHE A 4 -9.22 -3.27 7.88
N THR A 5 -10.45 -3.16 8.37
CA THR A 5 -11.43 -2.18 7.86
C THR A 5 -11.12 -0.74 8.30
N GLY A 6 -10.17 -0.54 9.21
CA GLY A 6 -9.74 0.80 9.61
C GLY A 6 -10.83 1.57 10.37
N GLN A 7 -10.80 2.90 10.26
CA GLN A 7 -11.74 3.80 10.93
C GLN A 7 -13.16 3.67 10.34
N ARG A 8 -14.16 3.63 11.22
CA ARG A 8 -15.57 3.62 10.84
C ARG A 8 -16.19 5.00 11.04
N PHE A 9 -17.16 5.35 10.19
CA PHE A 9 -17.84 6.64 10.21
C PHE A 9 -19.34 6.45 10.39
N CYS A 10 -19.93 7.35 11.17
CA CYS A 10 -21.36 7.42 11.41
C CYS A 10 -22.11 7.68 10.10
N GLN A 11 -23.17 6.90 9.85
CA GLN A 11 -24.02 7.06 8.66
C GLN A 11 -24.89 8.32 8.70
N GLU A 12 -25.10 8.90 9.89
CA GLU A 12 -25.96 10.09 10.06
C GLU A 12 -25.19 11.41 9.97
N CYS A 13 -24.03 11.49 10.63
CA CYS A 13 -23.27 12.75 10.76
C CYS A 13 -21.82 12.65 10.28
N SER A 14 -21.40 11.51 9.73
CA SER A 14 -20.05 11.27 9.20
C SER A 14 -18.90 11.50 10.19
N ASN A 15 -19.20 11.56 11.50
CA ASN A 15 -18.18 11.58 12.54
C ASN A 15 -17.58 10.18 12.75
N MET A 16 -16.33 10.14 13.18
CA MET A 16 -15.64 8.88 13.50
C MET A 16 -16.33 8.18 14.68
N LEU A 17 -16.58 6.88 14.52
CA LEU A 17 -17.15 6.04 15.59
C LEU A 17 -16.07 5.59 16.55
N THR A 18 -16.42 5.48 17.83
CA THR A 18 -15.54 4.98 18.89
C THR A 18 -15.96 3.58 19.33
N PRO A 19 -15.01 2.68 19.58
CA PRO A 19 -15.30 1.35 20.11
C PRO A 19 -15.95 1.46 21.50
N ASP A 20 -16.91 0.58 21.78
CA ASP A 20 -17.64 0.48 23.03
C ASP A 20 -17.96 -0.98 23.34
N GLU A 21 -17.88 -1.37 24.60
CA GLU A 21 -18.20 -2.73 25.04
C GLU A 21 -19.65 -2.78 25.54
N ALA A 22 -20.40 -3.82 25.15
CA ALA A 22 -21.70 -4.15 25.74
C ALA A 22 -21.54 -5.34 26.70
N PRO A 23 -21.45 -5.12 28.03
CA PRO A 23 -21.07 -6.16 28.99
C PRO A 23 -22.09 -7.31 29.07
N ASP A 24 -23.37 -7.01 28.87
CA ASP A 24 -24.45 -8.01 28.93
C ASP A 24 -24.44 -8.97 27.73
N GLU A 25 -23.90 -8.53 26.59
CA GLU A 25 -23.86 -9.30 25.35
C GLU A 25 -22.48 -9.88 25.05
N GLY A 26 -21.41 -9.36 25.69
CA GLY A 26 -20.04 -9.75 25.40
C GLY A 26 -19.62 -9.42 23.96
N ALA A 27 -20.14 -8.32 23.42
CA ALA A 27 -19.93 -7.92 22.03
C ALA A 27 -19.31 -6.51 21.91
N LEU A 28 -18.54 -6.31 20.84
CA LEU A 28 -17.98 -5.02 20.46
C LEU A 28 -19.00 -4.21 19.66
N TYR A 29 -19.19 -2.96 20.08
CA TYR A 29 -19.99 -1.96 19.39
C TYR A 29 -19.12 -0.77 18.96
N PHE A 30 -19.60 -0.02 17.98
CA PHE A 30 -19.05 1.26 17.55
C PHE A 30 -20.13 2.33 17.69
N LYS A 31 -19.90 3.32 18.55
CA LYS A 31 -20.86 4.40 18.83
C LYS A 31 -20.38 5.75 18.30
N CYS A 32 -21.32 6.60 17.94
CA CYS A 32 -21.05 8.00 17.65
C CYS A 32 -21.14 8.83 18.94
N ASN A 33 -20.20 9.75 19.16
CA ASN A 33 -20.24 10.66 20.32
C ASN A 33 -21.08 11.92 20.10
N SER A 34 -21.58 12.14 18.88
CA SER A 34 -22.32 13.35 18.49
C SER A 34 -23.79 13.11 18.19
N CYS A 35 -24.21 11.86 18.09
CA CYS A 35 -25.61 11.45 17.86
C CYS A 35 -25.85 10.08 18.50
N ASN A 36 -27.05 9.53 18.36
CA ASN A 36 -27.44 8.26 18.97
C ASN A 36 -27.14 7.04 18.08
N TYR A 37 -26.33 7.19 17.03
CA TYR A 37 -25.94 6.09 16.16
C TYR A 37 -24.98 5.13 16.88
N TYR A 38 -25.29 3.84 16.81
CA TYR A 38 -24.42 2.75 17.26
C TYR A 38 -24.59 1.54 16.34
N GLU A 39 -23.53 0.76 16.17
CA GLU A 39 -23.53 -0.46 15.35
C GLU A 39 -22.69 -1.56 16.01
N GLN A 40 -23.10 -2.81 15.85
CA GLN A 40 -22.37 -3.97 16.36
C GLN A 40 -21.28 -4.41 15.37
N ALA A 41 -20.11 -4.78 15.88
CA ALA A 41 -19.10 -5.48 15.07
C ALA A 41 -19.60 -6.88 14.70
N GLN A 42 -19.30 -7.36 13.49
CA GLN A 42 -19.73 -8.69 13.07
C GLN A 42 -19.14 -9.79 13.96
N VAL A 43 -20.00 -10.59 14.60
CA VAL A 43 -19.58 -11.72 15.45
C VAL A 43 -18.78 -12.73 14.62
N GLY A 44 -17.62 -13.14 15.13
CA GLY A 44 -16.74 -14.12 14.49
C GLY A 44 -15.86 -13.56 13.36
N ASN A 45 -15.99 -12.28 13.01
CA ASN A 45 -15.09 -11.62 12.07
C ASN A 45 -13.90 -11.01 12.82
N GLU A 46 -12.76 -11.69 12.79
CA GLU A 46 -11.54 -11.27 13.52
C GLU A 46 -11.05 -9.86 13.14
N TYR A 47 -11.28 -9.42 11.89
CA TYR A 47 -10.83 -8.12 11.40
C TYR A 47 -11.74 -6.98 11.86
N GLU A 48 -13.06 -7.23 11.92
CA GLU A 48 -14.02 -6.26 12.44
C GLU A 48 -14.00 -6.16 13.96
N ASN A 49 -13.66 -7.26 14.66
CA ASN A 49 -13.46 -7.28 16.11
C ASN A 49 -12.06 -6.82 16.54
N CYS A 50 -11.21 -6.41 15.59
CA CYS A 50 -9.93 -5.80 15.89
C CYS A 50 -10.10 -4.28 15.96
N VAL A 51 -9.96 -3.70 17.16
CA VAL A 51 -10.06 -2.24 17.36
C VAL A 51 -8.80 -1.53 16.85
N TYR A 52 -7.63 -2.14 17.08
CA TYR A 52 -6.35 -1.53 16.77
C TYR A 52 -5.33 -2.62 16.41
N LEU A 53 -4.63 -2.42 15.29
CA LEU A 53 -3.57 -3.28 14.81
C LEU A 53 -2.32 -2.45 14.59
N THR A 54 -1.21 -2.83 15.24
CA THR A 54 0.11 -2.33 14.88
C THR A 54 0.77 -3.35 13.97
N ASP A 55 0.94 -2.99 12.70
CA ASP A 55 1.75 -3.77 11.76
C ASP A 55 3.18 -3.22 11.75
N TYR A 56 4.11 -4.02 12.27
CA TYR A 56 5.53 -3.67 12.31
C TYR A 56 6.25 -3.98 10.98
N GLU A 57 5.68 -4.83 10.12
CA GLU A 57 6.29 -5.32 8.88
C GLU A 57 5.76 -4.59 7.64
N ALA A 58 4.49 -4.16 7.62
CA ALA A 58 3.86 -3.54 6.45
C ALA A 58 4.43 -2.17 6.04
N LYS A 59 5.28 -1.55 6.85
CA LYS A 59 5.91 -0.26 6.49
C LYS A 59 6.79 -0.37 5.23
N GLU A 60 7.29 -1.56 4.88
CA GLU A 60 8.15 -1.74 3.71
C GLU A 60 7.43 -2.15 2.42
N SER A 61 6.18 -2.60 2.52
CA SER A 61 5.46 -3.24 1.41
C SER A 61 4.51 -2.31 0.65
N GLN A 62 4.13 -1.15 1.22
CA GLN A 62 3.15 -0.24 0.62
C GLN A 62 3.79 0.89 -0.20
N LEU A 63 4.67 0.53 -1.14
CA LEU A 63 5.20 1.51 -2.09
C LEU A 63 4.12 1.92 -3.09
N VAL A 64 3.47 3.07 -2.83
CA VAL A 64 2.53 3.71 -3.75
C VAL A 64 3.27 4.77 -4.56
N ILE A 65 3.37 4.56 -5.87
CA ILE A 65 4.07 5.48 -6.78
C ILE A 65 3.07 6.20 -7.65
N ASN A 66 3.12 7.53 -7.65
CA ASN A 66 2.43 8.32 -8.66
C ASN A 66 3.12 8.11 -10.00
N THR A 67 2.44 7.45 -10.94
CA THR A 67 3.00 7.15 -12.26
C THR A 67 3.21 8.37 -13.16
N ASP A 68 2.62 9.53 -12.83
CA ASP A 68 2.83 10.78 -13.56
C ASP A 68 4.21 11.41 -13.26
N ILE A 69 4.97 10.85 -12.33
CA ILE A 69 6.37 11.20 -12.04
C ILE A 69 7.27 11.16 -13.29
N VAL A 70 6.87 10.43 -14.33
CA VAL A 70 7.58 10.39 -15.63
C VAL A 70 7.66 11.74 -16.34
N GLN A 71 6.79 12.69 -15.96
CA GLN A 71 6.72 14.03 -16.53
C GLN A 71 7.63 15.03 -15.81
N ASP A 72 8.18 14.66 -14.65
CA ASP A 72 9.06 15.54 -13.88
C ASP A 72 10.39 15.75 -14.64
N PRO A 73 10.69 16.97 -15.10
CA PRO A 73 11.91 17.25 -15.85
C PRO A 73 13.17 17.22 -14.98
N THR A 74 13.03 17.21 -13.65
CA THR A 74 14.16 17.23 -12.71
C THR A 74 14.67 15.83 -12.37
N LEU A 75 13.88 14.79 -12.67
CA LEU A 75 14.28 13.41 -12.40
C LEU A 75 15.12 12.83 -13.54
N GLN A 76 16.07 11.99 -13.16
CA GLN A 76 16.96 11.34 -14.12
C GLN A 76 16.20 10.32 -14.97
N LYS A 77 16.31 10.48 -16.29
CA LYS A 77 15.89 9.48 -17.27
C LYS A 77 17.06 8.56 -17.57
N LYS A 78 16.80 7.25 -17.64
CA LYS A 78 17.79 6.22 -17.98
C LYS A 78 17.25 5.33 -19.08
N GLN A 79 18.16 4.82 -19.90
CA GLN A 79 17.85 3.77 -20.86
C GLN A 79 18.03 2.40 -20.18
N VAL A 80 17.12 1.47 -20.45
CA VAL A 80 17.12 0.09 -19.98
C VAL A 80 16.96 -0.85 -21.17
N GLU A 81 17.43 -2.09 -21.05
CA GLU A 81 17.30 -3.08 -22.12
C GLU A 81 15.84 -3.40 -22.45
N MET A 82 15.01 -3.55 -21.40
CA MET A 82 13.58 -3.81 -21.51
C MET A 82 12.79 -3.36 -20.27
N CYS A 83 11.47 -3.19 -20.43
CA CYS A 83 10.57 -2.84 -19.34
C CYS A 83 10.12 -4.09 -18.54
N LEU A 84 10.62 -4.24 -17.31
CA LEU A 84 10.27 -5.36 -16.42
C LEU A 84 8.91 -5.19 -15.72
N GLY A 85 8.41 -3.97 -15.60
CA GLY A 85 7.13 -3.68 -14.92
C GLY A 85 5.91 -4.34 -15.56
N SER A 86 5.99 -4.69 -16.86
CA SER A 86 4.93 -5.42 -17.57
C SER A 86 4.96 -6.94 -17.32
N ILE A 87 6.14 -7.49 -17.00
CA ILE A 87 6.37 -8.93 -16.78
C ILE A 87 5.95 -9.31 -15.35
N ASN A 88 6.17 -8.41 -14.39
CA ASN A 88 5.93 -8.66 -12.97
C ASN A 88 4.43 -8.68 -12.56
N LYS A 89 3.51 -8.28 -13.44
CA LYS A 89 2.05 -8.39 -13.20
C LYS A 89 1.54 -9.76 -13.63
N LYS A 90 1.81 -10.81 -12.86
CA LYS A 90 1.17 -12.15 -12.93
C LYS A 90 0.83 -12.63 -14.36
N GLY A 91 1.76 -12.49 -15.31
CA GLY A 91 1.64 -13.05 -16.66
C GLY A 91 0.47 -12.54 -17.52
N ARG A 92 -0.15 -11.40 -17.21
CA ARG A 92 -1.27 -10.84 -18.02
C ARG A 92 -0.87 -9.53 -18.69
N GLY A 93 -0.05 -9.61 -19.73
CA GLY A 93 0.15 -8.50 -20.65
C GLY A 93 1.26 -8.76 -21.68
N PRO A 94 1.16 -8.17 -22.89
CA PRO A 94 2.28 -8.12 -23.82
C PRO A 94 3.45 -7.34 -23.18
N SER A 95 4.68 -7.80 -23.42
CA SER A 95 5.88 -7.10 -22.95
C SER A 95 5.90 -5.67 -23.50
N CYS A 96 6.11 -4.69 -22.62
CA CYS A 96 6.21 -3.30 -23.01
C CYS A 96 7.52 -3.05 -23.79
N PRO A 97 7.47 -2.46 -25.00
CA PRO A 97 8.67 -2.19 -25.80
C PRO A 97 9.48 -0.97 -25.30
N GLY A 98 9.00 -0.28 -24.27
CA GLY A 98 9.63 0.92 -23.72
C GLY A 98 11.03 0.62 -23.15
N LYS A 99 11.99 1.46 -23.53
CA LYS A 99 13.40 1.36 -23.11
C LYS A 99 13.87 2.54 -22.26
N GLU A 100 12.97 3.47 -21.95
CA GLU A 100 13.27 4.62 -21.10
C GLU A 100 12.49 4.53 -19.79
N VAL A 101 13.18 4.83 -18.69
CA VAL A 101 12.62 4.88 -17.35
C VAL A 101 13.02 6.19 -16.67
N VAL A 102 12.13 6.72 -15.83
CA VAL A 102 12.52 7.66 -14.78
C VAL A 102 12.97 6.86 -13.56
N SER A 103 14.09 7.25 -12.96
CA SER A 103 14.65 6.58 -11.79
C SER A 103 14.75 7.51 -10.58
N PHE A 104 14.38 7.01 -9.40
CA PHE A 104 14.56 7.70 -8.13
C PHE A 104 14.78 6.70 -6.99
N THR A 105 15.39 7.17 -5.91
CA THR A 105 15.68 6.33 -4.73
C THR A 105 14.52 6.41 -3.74
N HIS A 106 13.98 5.24 -3.37
CA HIS A 106 13.05 5.07 -2.27
C HIS A 106 13.80 4.57 -1.03
N ILE A 107 13.96 5.45 -0.06
CA ILE A 107 14.68 5.19 1.18
C ILE A 107 13.72 4.47 2.14
N THR A 108 14.04 3.23 2.51
CA THR A 108 13.41 2.55 3.65
C THR A 108 14.33 2.67 4.86
N LYS A 109 13.86 2.19 6.02
CA LYS A 109 14.64 2.25 7.27
C LYS A 109 16.03 1.61 7.11
N ASP A 110 16.08 0.49 6.37
CA ASP A 110 17.26 -0.37 6.31
C ASP A 110 17.92 -0.40 4.92
N ARG A 111 17.28 0.15 3.87
CA ARG A 111 17.77 0.03 2.48
C ARG A 111 17.49 1.26 1.61
N PHE A 112 18.36 1.47 0.62
CA PHE A 112 18.13 2.42 -0.48
C PHE A 112 17.67 1.65 -1.72
N ASN A 113 16.36 1.63 -1.97
CA ASN A 113 15.80 0.93 -3.12
C ASN A 113 15.75 1.86 -4.33
N LEU A 114 16.41 1.48 -5.43
CA LEU A 114 16.27 2.22 -6.69
C LEU A 114 14.98 1.80 -7.39
N ILE A 115 14.09 2.75 -7.68
CA ILE A 115 12.82 2.50 -8.34
C ILE A 115 12.86 3.01 -9.77
N TYR A 116 12.41 2.18 -10.71
CA TYR A 116 12.21 2.53 -12.11
C TYR A 116 10.74 2.65 -12.45
N VAL A 117 10.38 3.71 -13.18
CA VAL A 117 9.04 3.93 -13.75
C VAL A 117 9.18 4.07 -15.25
N CYS A 118 8.56 3.18 -16.03
CA CYS A 118 8.63 3.22 -17.49
C CYS A 118 7.89 4.43 -18.04
N THR A 119 8.54 5.20 -18.92
CA THR A 119 7.93 6.39 -19.54
C THR A 119 6.83 6.05 -20.56
N THR A 120 6.79 4.80 -21.04
CA THR A 120 5.79 4.33 -22.02
C THR A 120 4.56 3.72 -21.36
N CYS A 121 4.71 2.66 -20.55
CA CYS A 121 3.57 1.93 -19.97
C CYS A 121 3.23 2.32 -18.54
N ARG A 122 4.02 3.23 -17.94
CA ARG A 122 3.81 3.73 -16.57
C ARG A 122 3.88 2.68 -15.46
N ASN A 123 4.22 1.43 -15.79
CA ASN A 123 4.51 0.42 -14.78
C ASN A 123 5.86 0.72 -14.12
N TYR A 124 5.98 0.31 -12.86
CA TYR A 124 7.18 0.50 -12.06
C TYR A 124 7.67 -0.82 -11.45
N TRP A 125 8.95 -0.88 -11.15
CA TRP A 125 9.60 -2.01 -10.49
C TRP A 125 10.82 -1.53 -9.69
N ARG A 126 11.24 -2.35 -8.72
CA ARG A 126 12.51 -2.15 -8.01
C ARG A 126 13.63 -2.65 -8.91
N HIS A 127 14.70 -1.86 -9.04
CA HIS A 127 15.92 -2.33 -9.66
C HIS A 127 16.66 -3.21 -8.66
N GLU A 128 16.82 -4.49 -8.98
CA GLU A 128 17.65 -5.40 -8.20
C GLU A 128 19.11 -5.04 -8.46
N GLY A 129 19.81 -4.56 -7.43
CA GLY A 129 21.27 -4.47 -7.48
C GLY A 129 21.84 -5.89 -7.58
N LYS A 130 23.04 -6.03 -8.16
CA LYS A 130 23.79 -7.27 -7.97
C LYS A 130 24.01 -7.42 -6.47
N GLU A 131 23.67 -8.59 -5.93
CA GLU A 131 24.15 -8.97 -4.60
C GLU A 131 25.66 -8.83 -4.64
N ASP A 132 26.22 -8.05 -3.71
CA ASP A 132 27.67 -7.99 -3.55
C ASP A 132 28.10 -9.44 -3.25
N GLU A 133 28.76 -10.09 -4.20
CA GLU A 133 29.45 -11.35 -3.94
C GLU A 133 30.45 -11.03 -2.83
N ASP A 134 30.19 -11.57 -1.63
CA ASP A 134 31.14 -11.54 -0.52
C ASP A 134 32.42 -12.24 -1.00
N ASP A 135 33.41 -11.45 -1.45
CA ASP A 135 34.77 -11.89 -1.74
C ASP A 135 35.44 -12.32 -0.41
N ASP A 136 35.24 -13.58 -0.01
CA ASP A 136 36.03 -14.31 1.00
C ASP A 136 37.13 -15.18 0.36
#